data_AF-A0A7L2NQP2-F1
#
_entry.id   AF-A0A7L2NQP2-F1
#
_cell.length_a   1.000
_cell.length_b   1.000
_cell.length_c   1.000
_cell.angle_alpha   90.00
_cell.angle_beta   90.00
_cell.angle_gamma   90.00
#
_symmetry.space_group_name_H-M   'P 1'
#
loop_
_entity.id
_entity.type
_entity.pdbx_description
1 polymer ?
#
loop_
_entity_poly.entity_id
_entity_poly.type
_entity_poly.pdbx_seq_one_letter_code
_entity_poly.pdbx_strand_id
1 'polypeptide(L)'
;PGGQVALGDQLVLSCAVAVGTGPLSFTWHLVGSQALLGTGPHLELSHIGDNDSGHYQCRVSNGDSVAESVPLNVTWLRGTLGERV
;
A
#
# COMPACT_ATOMS: atom_id res chain seq x y z
N PRO A 1 -5.40 9.02 -5.35
CA PRO A 1 -4.14 9.20 -4.60
C PRO A 1 -3.10 8.15 -5.03
N GLY A 2 -1.82 8.52 -5.09
CA GLY A 2 -0.75 7.63 -5.55
C GLY A 2 0.62 8.24 -5.25
N GLY A 3 1.65 7.41 -5.29
CA GLY A 3 3.03 7.81 -5.00
C GLY A 3 4.02 7.12 -5.95
N GLN A 4 5.09 7.83 -6.28
CA GLN A 4 6.22 7.29 -7.05
C GLN A 4 7.43 7.15 -6.14
N VAL A 5 8.09 6.00 -6.19
CA VAL A 5 9.22 5.67 -5.31
C VAL A 5 10.39 5.15 -6.14
N ALA A 6 11.63 5.50 -5.78
CA ALA A 6 12.79 4.99 -6.49
C ALA A 6 12.98 3.49 -6.24
N LEU A 7 13.59 2.79 -7.20
CA LEU A 7 13.95 1.38 -7.05
C LEU A 7 14.84 1.16 -5.82
N GLY A 8 14.49 0.16 -5.00
CA GLY A 8 15.24 -0.21 -3.81
C GLY A 8 15.07 0.72 -2.62
N ASP A 9 14.19 1.71 -2.72
CA ASP A 9 13.84 2.60 -1.62
C ASP A 9 12.69 2.04 -0.79
N GLN A 10 12.57 2.50 0.46
CA GLN A 10 11.50 2.07 1.36
C GLN A 10 10.24 2.92 1.17
N LEU A 11 9.11 2.26 0.91
CA LEU A 11 7.80 2.90 0.88
C LEU A 11 6.99 2.52 2.11
N VAL A 12 6.44 3.51 2.81
CA VAL A 12 5.48 3.30 3.89
C VAL A 12 4.12 3.83 3.47
N LEU A 13 3.15 2.94 3.29
CA LEU A 13 1.75 3.31 3.08
C LEU A 13 1.07 3.47 4.43
N SER A 14 0.23 4.49 4.57
CA SER A 14 -0.54 4.74 5.78
C SER A 14 -2.04 4.67 5.48
N CYS A 15 -2.79 4.10 6.42
CA CYS A 15 -4.24 3.98 6.39
C CYS A 15 -4.81 4.59 7.66
N ALA A 16 -5.67 5.59 7.49
CA ALA A 16 -6.29 6.32 8.58
C ALA A 16 -7.82 6.26 8.46
N VAL A 17 -8.49 6.19 9.60
CA VAL A 17 -9.95 6.18 9.71
C VAL A 17 -10.37 7.46 10.42
N ALA A 18 -11.19 8.27 9.76
CA ALA A 18 -11.66 9.54 10.34
C ALA A 18 -12.60 9.32 11.54
N VAL A 19 -13.49 8.32 11.45
CA VAL A 19 -14.39 7.89 12.52
C VAL A 19 -14.49 6.38 12.49
N GLY A 20 -14.09 5.72 13.57
CA GLY A 20 -14.22 4.28 13.75
C GLY A 20 -14.76 3.96 15.14
N THR A 21 -15.52 2.88 15.25
CA THR A 21 -16.11 2.42 16.52
C THR A 21 -15.50 1.09 16.93
N GLY A 22 -15.12 0.96 18.20
CA GLY A 22 -14.55 -0.26 18.74
C GLY A 22 -13.12 -0.56 18.29
N PRO A 23 -12.61 -1.78 18.54
CA PRO A 23 -11.27 -2.18 18.13
C PRO A 23 -11.20 -2.34 16.61
N LEU A 24 -10.29 -1.59 15.98
CA LEU A 24 -10.11 -1.60 14.53
C LEU A 24 -8.97 -2.56 14.14
N SER A 25 -9.25 -3.43 13.17
CA SER A 25 -8.28 -4.32 12.54
C SER A 25 -8.02 -3.85 11.12
N PHE A 26 -6.76 -3.66 10.77
CA PHE A 26 -6.31 -3.16 9.47
C PHE A 26 -5.62 -4.28 8.70
N THR A 27 -5.96 -4.43 7.43
CA THR A 27 -5.33 -5.38 6.51
C THR A 27 -5.06 -4.71 5.17
N TRP A 28 -3.94 -5.07 4.56
CA TRP A 28 -3.52 -4.57 3.25
C TRP A 28 -3.54 -5.67 2.19
N HIS A 29 -4.04 -5.33 1.02
CA HIS A 29 -4.13 -6.22 -0.13
C HIS A 29 -3.90 -5.48 -1.46
N LEU A 30 -3.54 -6.22 -2.51
CA LEU A 30 -3.58 -5.72 -3.88
C LEU A 30 -5.02 -5.82 -4.40
N VAL A 31 -5.49 -4.81 -5.13
CA VAL A 31 -6.81 -4.85 -5.77
C VAL A 31 -6.88 -6.06 -6.71
N GLY A 32 -7.90 -6.90 -6.53
CA GLY A 32 -8.07 -8.15 -7.27
C GLY A 32 -7.32 -9.35 -6.69
N SER A 33 -6.54 -9.16 -5.62
CA SER A 33 -5.90 -10.23 -4.85
C SER A 33 -6.48 -10.32 -3.45
N GLN A 34 -6.66 -11.55 -2.97
CA GLN A 34 -7.00 -11.82 -1.57
C GLN A 34 -5.76 -12.07 -0.71
N ALA A 35 -4.55 -11.96 -1.29
CA ALA A 35 -3.31 -12.15 -0.56
C ALA A 35 -3.13 -11.00 0.45
N LEU A 36 -2.91 -11.38 1.71
CA LEU A 36 -2.59 -10.45 2.78
C LEU A 36 -1.13 -9.99 2.62
N LEU A 37 -0.93 -8.69 2.43
CA LEU A 37 0.39 -8.08 2.33
C LEU A 37 0.93 -7.64 3.69
N GLY A 38 0.02 -7.29 4.61
CA GLY A 38 0.38 -6.85 5.94
C GLY A 38 -0.84 -6.46 6.77
N THR A 39 -0.61 -6.26 8.05
CA THR A 39 -1.61 -5.85 9.03
C THR A 39 -1.18 -4.59 9.77
N GLY A 40 -2.15 -3.84 10.27
CA GLY A 40 -1.91 -2.58 10.96
C GLY A 40 -2.06 -1.34 10.09
N PRO A 41 -1.99 -0.15 10.71
CA PRO A 41 -2.27 1.12 10.04
C PRO A 41 -1.18 1.51 9.02
N HIS A 42 -0.02 0.87 9.07
CA HIS A 42 1.10 1.12 8.16
C HIS A 42 1.51 -0.17 7.46
N LEU A 43 1.79 -0.09 6.15
CA LEU A 43 2.43 -1.15 5.38
C LEU A 43 3.80 -0.66 4.94
N GLU A 44 4.85 -1.38 5.35
CA GLU A 44 6.22 -1.08 4.96
C GLU A 44 6.65 -2.02 3.83
N LEU A 45 7.13 -1.44 2.74
CA LEU A 45 7.70 -2.12 1.59
C LEU A 45 9.18 -1.74 1.52
N SER A 46 10.06 -2.61 2.01
CA SER A 46 11.48 -2.28 2.23
C SER A 46 12.33 -2.28 0.96
N HIS A 47 11.83 -2.83 -0.16
CA HIS A 47 12.55 -2.92 -1.43
C HIS A 47 11.59 -2.81 -2.61
N ILE A 48 11.07 -1.59 -2.89
CA ILE A 48 10.18 -1.38 -4.03
C ILE A 48 10.90 -1.75 -5.35
N GLY A 49 10.32 -2.71 -6.09
CA GLY A 49 10.79 -3.15 -7.40
C GLY A 49 9.69 -3.31 -8.45
N ASP A 50 10.04 -3.94 -9.57
CA ASP A 50 9.13 -4.22 -10.69
C ASP A 50 7.83 -4.91 -10.25
N ASN A 51 7.94 -5.83 -9.29
CA ASN A 51 6.82 -6.65 -8.82
C ASN A 51 5.97 -5.99 -7.72
N ASP A 52 6.40 -4.85 -7.17
CA ASP A 52 5.66 -4.09 -6.16
C ASP A 52 4.81 -2.97 -6.77
N SER A 53 4.77 -2.89 -8.10
CA SER A 53 3.84 -1.99 -8.78
C SER A 53 2.43 -2.56 -8.69
N GLY A 54 1.48 -1.74 -8.26
CA GLY A 54 0.12 -2.20 -8.12
C GLY A 54 -0.82 -1.22 -7.47
N HIS A 55 -2.09 -1.62 -7.42
CA HIS A 55 -3.12 -0.90 -6.70
C HIS A 55 -3.25 -1.50 -5.31
N TYR A 56 -2.76 -0.80 -4.30
CA TYR A 56 -2.84 -1.19 -2.90
C TYR A 56 -4.12 -0.68 -2.29
N GLN A 57 -4.78 -1.49 -1.48
CA GLN A 57 -5.98 -1.12 -0.77
C GLN A 57 -5.87 -1.53 0.69
N CYS A 58 -6.29 -0.63 1.57
CA CYS A 58 -6.43 -0.91 2.99
C CYS A 58 -7.88 -1.28 3.27
N ARG A 59 -8.08 -2.31 4.09
CA ARG A 59 -9.37 -2.73 4.59
C ARG A 59 -9.35 -2.66 6.11
N VAL A 60 -10.37 -2.04 6.68
CA VAL A 60 -10.53 -1.86 8.11
C VAL A 60 -11.80 -2.52 8.56
N SER A 61 -11.71 -3.38 9.56
CA SER A 61 -12.84 -4.07 10.17
C SER A 61 -12.95 -3.71 11.66
N ASN A 62 -14.17 -3.52 12.14
CA ASN A 62 -14.47 -3.43 13.57
C ASN A 62 -15.16 -4.69 14.12
N GLY A 63 -15.19 -5.78 13.34
CA GLY A 63 -15.89 -7.03 13.68
C GLY A 63 -17.33 -7.09 13.18
N ASP A 64 -18.04 -5.95 13.17
CA ASP A 64 -19.43 -5.87 12.69
C ASP A 64 -19.51 -5.39 11.22
N SER A 65 -18.58 -4.54 10.83
CA SER A 65 -18.56 -3.86 9.54
C SER A 65 -17.15 -3.78 8.99
N VAL A 66 -17.06 -3.64 7.67
CA VAL A 66 -15.79 -3.51 6.97
C VAL A 66 -15.85 -2.33 6.03
N ALA A 67 -14.83 -1.48 6.10
CA ALA A 67 -14.61 -0.35 5.22
C ALA A 67 -13.32 -0.55 4.41
N GLU A 68 -13.32 -0.09 3.17
CA GLU A 68 -12.17 -0.18 2.26
C GLU A 68 -11.75 1.21 1.82
N SER A 69 -10.44 1.42 1.71
CA SER A 69 -9.89 2.68 1.20
C SER A 69 -10.10 2.78 -0.31
N VAL A 70 -9.99 4.00 -0.83
CA VAL A 70 -9.72 4.17 -2.26
C VAL A 70 -8.38 3.48 -2.61
N PRO A 71 -8.28 2.83 -3.78
CA PRO A 71 -7.01 2.23 -4.21
C PRO A 71 -5.90 3.27 -4.36
N LEU A 72 -4.71 2.91 -3.85
CA LEU A 72 -3.47 3.66 -3.98
C LEU A 72 -2.65 3.05 -5.11
N ASN A 73 -2.44 3.82 -6.18
CA ASN A 73 -1.56 3.38 -7.26
C ASN A 73 -0.10 3.62 -6.88
N VAL A 74 0.69 2.56 -6.79
CA VAL A 74 2.12 2.58 -6.50
C VAL A 74 2.86 2.16 -7.76
N THR A 75 3.78 3.02 -8.19
CA THR A 75 4.67 2.76 -9.33
C THR A 75 6.09 3.17 -8.94
N TRP A 76 7.09 2.40 -9.32
CA TRP A 76 8.48 2.82 -9.14
C TRP A 76 8.92 3.75 -10.28
N LEU A 77 9.85 4.65 -9.98
CA LEU A 77 10.55 5.42 -11.00
C LEU A 77 11.52 4.49 -11.72
N ARG A 78 11.23 4.19 -12.99
CA ARG A 78 12.21 3.60 -13.88
C ARG A 78 13.39 4.54 -13.95
N GLY A 79 14.45 4.25 -13.20
CA GLY A 79 15.74 4.87 -13.42
C GLY A 79 16.11 4.57 -14.87
N THR A 80 15.95 5.53 -15.77
CA THR A 80 16.74 5.55 -16.98
C THR A 80 18.17 5.50 -16.49
N LEU A 81 18.83 4.35 -16.68
CA LEU A 81 20.27 4.23 -16.53
C LEU A 81 20.86 5.50 -17.14
N GLY A 82 21.67 6.23 -16.37
CA GLY A 82 22.50 7.27 -16.94
C GLY A 82 23.27 6.64 -18.08
N GLU A 83 22.90 6.99 -19.30
CA GLU A 83 23.73 6.89 -20.48
C GLU A 83 25.06 7.54 -20.09
N ARG A 84 26.09 6.72 -19.88
CA ARG A 84 27.46 7.21 -19.78
C ARG A 84 27.81 7.75 -21.16
N VAL A 85 27.68 9.07 -21.32
CA VAL A 85 28.44 9.83 -22.31
C VAL A 85 29.81 10.18 -21.75
#